data_AF-A0AAW4VP33-F1
#
_entry.id   AF-A0AAW4VP33-F1
#
_cell.length_a   1.000
_cell.length_b   1.000
_cell.length_c   1.000
_cell.angle_alpha   90.00
_cell.angle_beta   90.00
_cell.angle_gamma   90.00
#
_symmetry.space_group_name_H-M   'P 1'
#
loop_
_entity.id
_entity.type
_entity.pdbx_description
1 polymer ?
#
loop_
_entity_poly.entity_id
_entity_poly.type
_entity_poly.pdbx_seq_one_letter_code
_entity_poly.pdbx_strand_id
1 'polypeptide(L)' 'ATVPLKDYDYNAEVELINPVADTVANANYRGADVDWYVKADDIVLKNKGTHAGNPQNNAPQQPPKK' A
#
# COMPACT_ATOMS: atom_id res chain seq x y z
N ALA A 1 20.30 -6.57 0.88
CA ALA A 1 18.94 -6.33 0.35
C ALA A 1 18.95 -6.61 -1.14
N THR A 2 17.89 -7.21 -1.68
CA THR A 2 17.77 -7.53 -3.12
C THR A 2 17.16 -6.39 -3.94
N VAL A 3 16.47 -5.46 -3.26
CA VAL A 3 15.88 -4.26 -3.86
C VAL A 3 16.86 -3.09 -3.69
N PRO A 4 17.26 -2.38 -4.76
CA PRO A 4 18.15 -1.24 -4.67
C PRO A 4 17.43 -0.02 -4.08
N LEU A 5 18.19 0.86 -3.42
CA LEU A 5 17.68 2.16 -2.98
C LEU A 5 17.22 2.97 -4.19
N LYS A 6 16.03 3.57 -4.10
CA LYS A 6 15.53 4.51 -5.10
C LYS A 6 15.78 5.93 -4.59
N ASP A 7 16.31 6.76 -5.47
CA ASP A 7 16.48 8.20 -5.24
C ASP A 7 15.34 8.92 -5.96
N TYR A 8 14.31 9.28 -5.21
CA TYR A 8 13.13 9.99 -5.71
C TYR A 8 13.03 11.35 -5.04
N ASP A 9 12.55 12.34 -5.79
CA ASP A 9 12.29 13.67 -5.26
C ASP A 9 11.31 13.61 -4.08
N TYR A 10 11.47 14.53 -3.14
CA TYR A 10 10.55 14.67 -2.03
C TYR A 10 9.12 14.92 -2.54
N ASN A 11 8.14 14.21 -1.97
CA ASN A 11 6.73 14.16 -2.41
C ASN A 11 6.47 13.56 -3.80
N ALA A 12 7.43 12.85 -4.41
CA ALA A 12 7.17 12.10 -5.62
C ALA A 12 6.09 11.02 -5.39
N GLU A 13 5.12 10.92 -6.30
CA GLU A 13 4.11 9.86 -6.25
C GLU A 13 4.70 8.53 -6.71
N VAL A 14 4.36 7.47 -5.98
CA VAL A 14 4.89 6.12 -6.19
C VAL A 14 3.77 5.08 -6.15
N GLU A 15 4.01 3.94 -6.78
CA GLU A 15 3.21 2.74 -6.65
C GLU A 15 4.02 1.67 -5.89
N LEU A 16 3.33 0.92 -5.02
CA LEU A 16 3.91 -0.19 -4.27
C LEU A 16 3.64 -1.50 -5.01
N ILE A 17 4.67 -2.33 -5.16
CA ILE A 17 4.53 -3.65 -5.77
C ILE A 17 4.22 -4.67 -4.68
N ASN A 18 3.08 -5.36 -4.83
CA ASN A 18 2.56 -6.38 -3.90
C ASN A 18 2.54 -5.91 -2.42
N PRO A 19 1.82 -4.82 -2.08
CA PRO A 19 1.82 -4.29 -0.73
C PRO A 19 1.10 -5.22 0.25
N VAL A 20 1.69 -5.41 1.43
CA VAL A 20 1.08 -6.05 2.60
C VAL A 20 1.06 -5.01 3.73
N ALA A 21 -0.12 -4.67 4.20
CA ALA A 21 -0.31 -3.74 5.30
C ALA A 21 -0.46 -4.50 6.62
N ASP A 22 0.37 -4.14 7.60
CA ASP A 22 0.36 -4.64 8.97
C ASP A 22 -0.06 -3.50 9.92
N THR A 23 -0.98 -3.77 10.83
CA THR A 23 -1.39 -2.81 11.86
C THR A 23 -0.95 -3.31 13.22
N VAL A 24 -0.41 -2.42 14.04
CA VAL A 24 -0.03 -2.71 15.41
C VAL A 24 -0.73 -1.69 16.30
N ALA A 25 -1.52 -2.19 17.25
CA ALA A 25 -2.20 -1.36 18.24
C ALA A 25 -1.70 -1.73 19.63
N ASN A 26 -1.17 -0.74 20.35
CA ASN A 26 -0.71 -0.86 21.72
C ASN A 26 -1.71 -0.16 22.63
N ALA A 27 -2.50 -0.94 23.39
CA ALA A 27 -3.48 -0.38 24.32
C ALA A 27 -2.78 0.25 25.54
N ASN A 28 -3.26 1.41 25.98
CA ASN A 28 -2.84 2.11 27.18
C ASN A 28 -4.07 2.56 28.00
N TYR A 29 -3.85 3.11 29.21
CA TYR A 29 -4.95 3.47 30.11
C TYR A 29 -5.86 4.60 29.56
N ARG A 30 -5.44 5.32 28.52
CA ARG A 30 -6.15 6.46 27.93
C ARG A 30 -6.65 6.20 26.51
N GLY A 31 -6.41 5.02 25.94
CA GLY A 31 -6.72 4.70 24.55
C GLY A 31 -5.76 3.66 23.96
N ALA A 32 -5.43 3.77 22.68
CA ALA A 32 -4.44 2.92 22.03
C ALA A 32 -3.53 3.76 21.13
N ASP A 33 -2.23 3.47 21.17
CA ASP A 33 -1.25 3.98 20.23
C ASP A 33 -1.25 3.03 19.02
N VAL A 34 -1.42 3.57 17.82
CA VAL A 34 -1.60 2.79 16.60
C VAL A 34 -0.50 3.12 15.61
N ASP A 35 0.26 2.11 15.22
CA ASP A 35 1.26 2.17 14.17
C ASP A 35 0.79 1.34 12.96
N TRP A 36 1.11 1.82 11.77
CA TRP A 36 0.85 1.11 10.51
C TRP A 36 2.16 0.88 9.79
N TYR A 37 2.42 -0.37 9.40
CA TYR A 37 3.57 -0.75 8.59
C TYR A 37 3.09 -1.28 7.24
N VAL A 38 3.83 -0.96 6.19
CA VAL A 38 3.58 -1.53 4.85
C VAL A 38 4.86 -2.17 4.36
N LYS A 39 4.77 -3.43 3.96
CA LYS A 39 5.85 -4.16 3.27
C LYS A 39 5.48 -4.25 1.80
N ALA A 40 6.46 -4.11 0.92
CA ALA A 40 6.29 -4.20 -0.52
C ALA A 40 7.54 -4.83 -1.14
N ASP A 41 7.37 -5.44 -2.31
CA ASP A 41 8.47 -6.05 -3.06
C ASP A 41 9.34 -4.99 -3.77
N ASP A 42 8.73 -3.88 -4.22
CA ASP A 42 9.43 -2.72 -4.78
C ASP A 42 8.56 -1.45 -4.65
N ILE A 43 9.18 -0.30 -4.86
CA ILE A 43 8.56 1.02 -4.95
C ILE A 43 8.94 1.64 -6.30
N VAL A 44 7.94 2.01 -7.10
CA VAL A 44 8.15 2.53 -8.46
C VAL A 44 7.52 3.91 -8.62
N LEU A 45 8.19 4.82 -9.32
CA LEU A 45 7.66 6.15 -9.60
C LEU A 45 6.40 6.03 -10.46
N LYS A 46 5.30 6.63 -10.00
CA LYS A 46 4.04 6.68 -10.74
C LYS A 46 4.24 7.47 -12.03
N ASN A 47 3.74 6.96 -13.16
CA ASN A 47 3.79 7.56 -14.52
C ASN A 47 5.03 7.30 -15.40
N LYS A 48 5.86 6.27 -15.17
CA LYS A 48 6.94 5.88 -16.11
C LYS A 48 6.52 4.96 -17.27
N GLY A 49 5.32 5.16 -17.82
CA GLY A 49 4.83 4.49 -19.02
C GLY A 49 3.51 3.76 -18.78
N THR A 50 2.48 4.13 -19.55
CA THR A 50 1.27 3.32 -19.85
C THR A 50 1.00 2.10 -18.96
N HIS A 51 0.47 2.30 -17.75
CA HIS A 51 -0.22 1.23 -17.04
C HIS A 51 -1.61 1.04 -17.66
N ALA A 52 -1.64 0.41 -18.84
CA ALA A 52 -2.81 -0.30 -19.33
C ALA A 52 -2.94 -1.59 -18.52
N GLY A 53 -3.38 -1.46 -17.27
CA GLY A 53 -3.54 -2.56 -16.33
C GLY A 53 -4.54 -2.13 -15.26
N ASN A 54 -5.81 -2.39 -15.56
CA ASN A 54 -7.00 -1.98 -14.82
C ASN A 54 -6.97 -2.43 -13.32
N PRO A 55 -7.81 -1.82 -12.45
CA PRO A 55 -7.70 -1.90 -11.01
C PRO A 55 -8.15 -3.24 -10.45
N GLN A 56 -7.26 -3.96 -9.77
CA GLN A 56 -7.61 -5.12 -8.96
C GLN A 56 -8.24 -4.65 -7.63
N ASN A 57 -9.49 -4.18 -7.70
CA ASN A 57 -10.36 -4.11 -6.54
C ASN A 57 -11.00 -5.49 -6.35
N ASN A 58 -10.33 -6.40 -5.63
CA ASN A 58 -10.90 -7.69 -5.23
C ASN A 58 -11.86 -7.47 -4.04
N ALA A 59 -13.04 -6.94 -4.32
CA ALA A 59 -14.21 -7.13 -3.48
C ALA A 59 -15.21 -8.01 -4.25
N PRO A 60 -15.57 -9.21 -3.77
CA PRO A 60 -16.71 -9.90 -4.33
C PRO A 60 -17.98 -9.13 -3.94
N GLN A 61 -18.50 -8.35 -4.89
CA GLN A 61 -19.86 -7.81 -4.85
C GLN A 61 -20.84 -8.99 -4.74
N GLN A 62 -21.47 -9.14 -3.58
CA GLN A 62 -22.66 -9.98 -3.42
C GLN A 62 -23.93 -9.14 -3.64
N PRO A 63 -25.02 -9.76 -4.16
CA PRO A 63 -26.11 -9.05 -4.84
C PRO A 63 -27.11 -8.38 -3.88
N PRO A 64 -27.94 -7.45 -4.37
CA PRO A 64 -29.00 -6.83 -3.57
C PRO A 64 -30.03 -7.88 -3.14
N LYS A 65 -30.29 -7.97 -1.83
CA LYS A 65 -31.47 -8.68 -1.31
C LYS A 65 -32.70 -7.81 -1.57
N LYS A 66 -33.72 -8.44 -2.15
CA LYS A 66 -35.06 -7.89 -2.36
C LYS A 66 -35.75 -7.54 -1.05
#